data_AF-A0A9E8NA23-F1
#
_entry.id   AF-A0A9E8NA23-F1
#
_cell.length_a   1.000
_cell.length_b   1.000
_cell.length_c   1.000
_cell.angle_alpha   90.00
_cell.angle_beta   90.00
_cell.angle_gamma   90.00
#
_symmetry.space_group_name_H-M   'P 1'
#
loop_
_entity.id
_entity.type
_entity.pdbx_description
1 polymer ?
#
loop_
_entity_poly.entity_id
_entity_poly.type
_entity_poly.pdbx_seq_one_letter_code
_entity_poly.pdbx_strand_id
1 'polypeptide(L)'
;MNIEKYTTSKLDEYTYQFNSFGPKGIIELRVVISEFFGEDAYQGYNLAFGVWDDDLKVINDTADTRNGDMDQILATVAEIALVFLDSPSGGYIYAEGSNLARTRKYQMGISKYFSEIRAHFNVKGLIINSVQNESDRFEWEDIRSGKNYRAFALFKND
;
A
#
# COMPACT_ATOMS: atom_id res chain seq x y z
N MET A 1 1.39 -9.34 -13.40
CA MET A 1 0.92 -10.01 -12.18
C MET A 1 0.18 -11.29 -12.56
N ASN A 2 0.83 -12.45 -12.48
CA ASN A 2 0.19 -13.77 -12.66
C ASN A 2 -0.54 -14.24 -11.40
N ILE A 3 -1.27 -13.34 -10.74
CA ILE A 3 -2.13 -13.66 -9.59
C ILE A 3 -3.49 -13.09 -9.84
N GLU A 4 -4.48 -13.89 -9.49
CA GLU A 4 -5.87 -13.49 -9.50
C GLU A 4 -6.06 -12.26 -8.60
N LYS A 5 -6.80 -11.28 -9.12
CA LYS A 5 -7.15 -10.05 -8.42
C LYS A 5 -8.65 -10.00 -8.30
N TYR A 6 -9.15 -9.30 -7.30
CA TYR A 6 -10.58 -9.04 -7.23
C TYR A 6 -10.99 -7.99 -8.26
N THR A 7 -12.20 -8.12 -8.79
CA THR A 7 -12.80 -7.02 -9.54
C THR A 7 -13.06 -5.87 -8.58
N THR A 8 -12.55 -4.69 -8.92
CA THR A 8 -12.67 -3.47 -8.13
C THR A 8 -13.74 -2.56 -8.71
N SER A 9 -14.51 -1.89 -7.86
CA SER A 9 -15.37 -0.78 -8.28
C SER A 9 -14.84 0.53 -7.70
N LYS A 10 -14.77 1.58 -8.51
CA LYS A 10 -14.41 2.92 -8.07
C LYS A 10 -15.66 3.60 -7.49
N LEU A 11 -15.63 3.99 -6.22
CA LEU A 11 -16.74 4.70 -5.56
C LEU A 11 -16.65 6.20 -5.78
N ASP A 12 -15.43 6.74 -5.70
CA ASP A 12 -15.08 8.13 -6.00
C ASP A 12 -13.61 8.21 -6.46
N GLU A 13 -13.07 9.41 -6.66
CA GLU A 13 -11.69 9.60 -7.14
C GLU A 13 -10.63 8.86 -6.31
N TYR A 14 -10.86 8.75 -5.01
CA TYR A 14 -9.93 8.33 -3.98
C TYR A 14 -10.32 7.03 -3.27
N THR A 15 -11.51 6.50 -3.55
CA THR A 15 -12.05 5.32 -2.88
C THR A 15 -12.39 4.21 -3.87
N TYR A 16 -11.86 3.02 -3.60
CA TYR A 16 -12.13 1.80 -4.35
C TYR A 16 -12.68 0.73 -3.40
N GLN A 17 -13.60 -0.10 -3.91
CA GLN A 17 -14.17 -1.23 -3.17
C GLN A 17 -13.96 -2.55 -3.92
N PHE A 18 -13.82 -3.63 -3.14
CA PHE A 18 -13.84 -5.01 -3.65
C PHE A 18 -14.23 -5.97 -2.52
N ASN A 19 -14.61 -7.19 -2.88
CA ASN A 19 -15.05 -8.20 -1.93
C ASN A 19 -14.04 -9.35 -1.85
N SER A 20 -13.58 -9.66 -0.62
CA SER A 20 -12.81 -10.86 -0.31
C SER A 20 -13.75 -12.04 -0.10
N PHE A 21 -13.42 -13.18 -0.70
CA PHE A 21 -14.21 -14.42 -0.58
C PHE A 21 -13.39 -15.52 0.07
N GLY A 22 -13.97 -16.22 1.04
CA GLY A 22 -13.29 -17.36 1.67
C GLY A 22 -14.08 -17.99 2.82
N PRO A 23 -13.41 -18.77 3.69
CA PRO A 23 -14.05 -19.50 4.78
C PRO A 23 -14.79 -18.63 5.82
N LYS A 24 -14.54 -17.31 5.85
CA LYS A 24 -15.27 -16.35 6.70
C LYS A 24 -16.43 -15.66 5.98
N GLY A 25 -16.74 -16.10 4.76
CA GLY A 25 -17.76 -15.51 3.93
C GLY A 25 -17.21 -14.37 3.08
N ILE A 26 -18.12 -13.48 2.69
CA ILE A 26 -17.82 -12.30 1.87
C ILE A 26 -17.50 -11.15 2.81
N ILE A 27 -16.33 -10.53 2.63
CA ILE A 27 -15.89 -9.37 3.42
C ILE A 27 -15.61 -8.21 2.47
N GLU A 28 -16.33 -7.11 2.65
CA GLU A 28 -16.09 -5.88 1.91
C GLU A 28 -14.78 -5.25 2.39
N LEU A 29 -13.90 -4.98 1.43
CA LEU A 29 -12.64 -4.26 1.62
C LEU A 29 -12.69 -2.97 0.82
N ARG A 30 -12.09 -1.93 1.36
CA ARG A 30 -11.89 -0.67 0.63
C ARG A 30 -10.43 -0.25 0.63
N VAL A 31 -10.05 0.41 -0.44
CA VAL A 31 -8.84 1.22 -0.52
C VAL A 31 -9.26 2.68 -0.48
N VAL A 32 -8.66 3.45 0.43
CA VAL A 32 -8.87 4.88 0.58
C VAL A 32 -7.54 5.57 0.38
N ILE A 33 -7.52 6.56 -0.50
CA ILE A 33 -6.33 7.34 -0.84
C ILE A 33 -6.51 8.76 -0.31
N SER A 34 -5.62 9.20 0.56
CA SER A 34 -5.70 10.53 1.17
C SER A 34 -4.52 11.38 0.77
N GLU A 35 -4.77 12.59 0.29
CA GLU A 35 -3.72 13.57 0.03
C GLU A 35 -2.98 13.95 1.31
N PHE A 36 -1.67 14.12 1.19
CA PHE A 36 -0.86 14.82 2.17
C PHE A 36 0.20 15.66 1.47
N PHE A 37 0.51 16.80 2.07
CA PHE A 37 1.63 17.63 1.64
C PHE A 37 2.86 17.22 2.44
N GLY A 38 3.86 16.66 1.76
CA GLY A 38 5.18 16.45 2.33
C GLY A 38 5.94 17.78 2.47
N GLU A 39 7.12 17.72 3.08
CA GLU A 39 8.03 18.89 3.17
C GLU A 39 8.63 19.24 1.79
N ASP A 40 8.78 18.24 0.92
CA ASP A 40 9.21 18.42 -0.46
C ASP A 40 7.99 18.78 -1.32
N ALA A 41 8.12 19.72 -2.25
CA ALA A 41 7.05 20.30 -3.07
C ALA A 41 6.27 19.33 -4.00
N TYR A 42 6.37 18.03 -3.76
CA TYR A 42 5.66 16.97 -4.46
C TYR A 42 4.38 16.57 -3.71
N GLN A 43 3.30 16.38 -4.45
CA GLN A 43 2.04 15.87 -3.92
C GLN A 43 2.21 14.42 -3.46
N GLY A 44 1.91 14.16 -2.19
CA GLY A 44 1.93 12.83 -1.59
C GLY A 44 0.52 12.27 -1.41
N TYR A 45 0.39 10.96 -1.49
CA TYR A 45 -0.87 10.25 -1.26
C TYR A 45 -0.65 9.07 -0.31
N ASN A 46 -1.36 9.03 0.81
CA ASN A 46 -1.38 7.87 1.68
C ASN A 46 -2.39 6.85 1.14
N LEU A 47 -1.95 5.63 0.85
CA LEU A 47 -2.83 4.54 0.47
C LEU A 47 -3.08 3.65 1.69
N ALA A 48 -4.33 3.64 2.16
CA ALA A 48 -4.78 2.74 3.21
C ALA A 48 -5.80 1.75 2.67
N PHE A 49 -5.80 0.51 3.19
CA PHE A 49 -6.85 -0.45 2.88
C PHE A 49 -7.24 -1.24 4.13
N GLY A 50 -8.49 -1.67 4.20
CA GLY A 50 -9.01 -2.39 5.34
C GLY A 50 -10.43 -2.88 5.13
N VAL A 51 -10.94 -3.58 6.13
CA VAL A 51 -12.34 -4.04 6.16
C VAL A 51 -13.24 -2.83 6.31
N TRP A 52 -14.28 -2.74 5.49
CA TRP A 52 -15.25 -1.65 5.60
C TRP A 52 -16.10 -1.80 6.86
N ASP A 53 -16.14 -0.76 7.69
CA ASP A 53 -17.07 -0.62 8.80
C ASP A 53 -18.22 0.27 8.33
N ASP A 54 -19.39 -0.34 8.08
CA ASP A 54 -20.53 0.39 7.53
C ASP A 54 -21.21 1.30 8.56
N ASP A 55 -21.05 1.05 9.85
CA ASP A 55 -21.63 1.90 10.91
C ASP A 55 -20.80 3.17 11.08
N LEU A 56 -19.47 3.02 11.11
CA LEU A 56 -18.54 4.13 11.31
C LEU A 56 -18.16 4.84 10.01
N LYS A 57 -18.47 4.24 8.85
CA LYS A 57 -18.08 4.72 7.51
C LYS A 57 -16.57 4.93 7.37
N VAL A 58 -15.79 4.02 7.96
CA VAL A 58 -14.32 4.03 7.90
C VAL A 58 -13.79 2.62 7.59
N ILE A 59 -12.53 2.54 7.18
CA ILE A 59 -11.83 1.27 7.07
C ILE A 59 -11.24 0.87 8.43
N ASN A 60 -11.33 -0.42 8.74
CA ASN A 60 -10.57 -1.08 9.79
C ASN A 60 -9.36 -1.79 9.17
N ASP A 61 -8.21 -1.10 9.18
CA ASP A 61 -6.93 -1.59 8.65
C ASP A 61 -6.20 -2.55 9.61
N THR A 62 -6.75 -2.77 10.81
CA THR A 62 -6.24 -3.70 11.81
C THR A 62 -6.91 -5.07 11.75
N ALA A 63 -8.07 -5.16 11.09
CA ALA A 63 -8.84 -6.40 10.94
C ALA A 63 -8.08 -7.47 10.13
N ASP A 64 -8.25 -8.73 10.52
CA ASP A 64 -7.75 -9.90 9.81
C ASP A 64 -8.96 -10.65 9.23
N THR A 65 -9.07 -10.67 7.90
CA THR A 65 -10.19 -11.30 7.18
C THR A 65 -10.22 -12.81 7.39
N ARG A 66 -9.04 -13.43 7.60
CA ARG A 66 -8.86 -14.88 7.70
C ARG A 66 -9.49 -15.67 6.54
N ASN A 67 -9.61 -15.04 5.36
CA ASN A 67 -10.08 -15.71 4.14
C ASN A 67 -8.97 -16.46 3.38
N GLY A 68 -7.70 -16.33 3.82
CA GLY A 68 -6.57 -17.04 3.21
C GLY A 68 -6.10 -16.44 1.88
N ASP A 69 -6.59 -15.26 1.54
CA ASP A 69 -6.49 -14.60 0.23
C ASP A 69 -5.62 -13.34 0.27
N MET A 70 -4.74 -13.22 1.28
CA MET A 70 -3.90 -12.03 1.47
C MET A 70 -3.08 -11.66 0.23
N ASP A 71 -2.58 -12.65 -0.51
CA ASP A 71 -1.82 -12.42 -1.74
C ASP A 71 -2.70 -11.79 -2.85
N GLN A 72 -3.95 -12.22 -2.98
CA GLN A 72 -4.94 -11.67 -3.92
C GLN A 72 -5.40 -10.27 -3.49
N ILE A 73 -5.58 -10.04 -2.19
CA ILE A 73 -5.84 -8.71 -1.62
C ILE A 73 -4.69 -7.75 -1.96
N LEU A 74 -3.45 -8.13 -1.62
CA LEU A 74 -2.28 -7.29 -1.92
C LEU A 74 -2.10 -7.05 -3.42
N ALA A 75 -2.41 -8.05 -4.26
CA ALA A 75 -2.37 -7.89 -5.70
C ALA A 75 -3.41 -6.90 -6.22
N THR A 76 -4.61 -6.93 -5.65
CA THR A 76 -5.72 -6.00 -5.96
C THR A 76 -5.37 -4.58 -5.51
N VAL A 77 -4.82 -4.43 -4.30
CA VAL A 77 -4.38 -3.13 -3.77
C VAL A 77 -3.24 -2.54 -4.60
N ALA A 78 -2.28 -3.38 -5.01
CA ALA A 78 -1.21 -2.95 -5.90
C ALA A 78 -1.77 -2.46 -7.25
N GLU A 79 -2.72 -3.17 -7.87
CA GLU A 79 -3.38 -2.72 -9.09
C GLU A 79 -4.07 -1.36 -8.93
N ILE A 80 -4.81 -1.16 -7.84
CA ILE A 80 -5.44 0.14 -7.53
C ILE A 80 -4.37 1.25 -7.44
N ALA A 81 -3.24 0.97 -6.79
CA ALA A 81 -2.12 1.91 -6.74
C ALA A 81 -1.58 2.26 -8.13
N LEU A 82 -1.47 1.28 -9.04
CA LEU A 82 -1.02 1.54 -10.42
C LEU A 82 -2.02 2.42 -11.17
N VAL A 83 -3.31 2.10 -11.10
CA VAL A 83 -4.39 2.86 -11.76
C VAL A 83 -4.43 4.29 -11.22
N PHE A 84 -4.24 4.47 -9.91
CA PHE A 84 -4.20 5.79 -9.30
C PHE A 84 -2.98 6.62 -9.74
N LEU A 85 -1.78 6.04 -9.71
CA LEU A 85 -0.55 6.74 -10.12
C LEU A 85 -0.48 7.02 -11.63
N ASP A 86 -1.24 6.31 -12.45
CA ASP A 86 -1.36 6.62 -13.89
C ASP A 86 -2.31 7.79 -14.16
N SER A 87 -3.08 8.23 -13.17
CA SER A 87 -3.99 9.36 -13.31
C SER A 87 -3.25 10.71 -13.32
N PRO A 88 -3.88 11.80 -13.82
CA PRO A 88 -3.25 13.12 -13.93
C PRO A 88 -2.85 13.76 -12.60
N SER A 89 -3.23 13.17 -11.47
CA SER A 89 -3.06 13.73 -10.12
C SER A 89 -1.60 13.82 -9.65
N GLY A 90 -0.64 13.29 -10.41
CA GLY A 90 0.80 13.59 -10.32
C GLY A 90 1.37 13.58 -8.90
N GLY A 91 1.98 12.47 -8.48
CA GLY A 91 2.56 12.38 -7.14
C GLY A 91 3.16 11.02 -6.83
N TYR A 92 3.26 10.72 -5.53
CA TYR A 92 3.72 9.42 -5.05
C TYR A 92 2.78 8.81 -4.02
N ILE A 93 2.74 7.48 -3.97
CA ILE A 93 2.01 6.75 -2.93
C ILE A 93 2.95 6.44 -1.77
N TYR A 94 2.56 6.85 -0.57
CA TYR A 94 3.10 6.38 0.69
C TYR A 94 2.28 5.18 1.19
N ALA A 95 2.98 4.13 1.61
CA ALA A 95 2.38 2.92 2.17
C ALA A 95 3.12 2.47 3.43
N GLU A 96 2.40 2.41 4.54
CA GLU A 96 2.85 1.88 5.83
C GLU A 96 1.75 0.96 6.40
N GLY A 97 2.15 -0.15 7.01
CA GLY A 97 1.19 -0.99 7.72
C GLY A 97 0.90 -0.42 9.10
N SER A 98 -0.30 -0.62 9.63
CA SER A 98 -0.66 -0.21 11.00
C SER A 98 0.23 -0.79 12.11
N ASN A 99 1.10 -1.75 11.77
CA ASN A 99 2.22 -2.17 12.59
C ASN A 99 3.34 -2.77 11.72
N LEU A 100 4.51 -3.03 12.33
CA LEU A 100 5.68 -3.58 11.63
C LEU A 100 5.45 -4.93 10.98
N ALA A 101 4.57 -5.78 11.55
CA ALA A 101 4.26 -7.07 10.93
C ALA A 101 3.46 -6.89 9.63
N ARG A 102 2.55 -5.91 9.58
CA ARG A 102 1.82 -5.54 8.35
C ARG A 102 2.72 -4.86 7.34
N THR A 103 3.60 -3.94 7.76
CA THR A 103 4.62 -3.36 6.88
C THR A 103 5.49 -4.46 6.26
N ARG A 104 5.91 -5.47 7.04
CA ARG A 104 6.63 -6.63 6.50
C ARG A 104 5.81 -7.44 5.50
N LYS A 105 4.50 -7.61 5.71
CA LYS A 105 3.62 -8.25 4.71
C LYS A 105 3.59 -7.49 3.40
N TYR A 106 3.50 -6.15 3.45
CA TYR A 106 3.55 -5.32 2.24
C TYR A 106 4.89 -5.48 1.55
N GLN A 107 5.98 -5.48 2.31
CA GLN A 107 7.32 -5.72 1.78
C GLN A 107 7.45 -7.06 1.06
N MET A 108 6.89 -8.14 1.63
CA MET A 108 6.90 -9.46 1.00
C MET A 108 6.12 -9.45 -0.32
N GLY A 109 4.94 -8.80 -0.36
CA GLY A 109 4.17 -8.62 -1.58
C GLY A 109 4.93 -7.83 -2.65
N ILE A 110 5.50 -6.68 -2.28
CA ILE A 110 6.33 -5.86 -3.17
C ILE A 110 7.52 -6.67 -3.69
N SER A 111 8.21 -7.41 -2.82
CA SER A 111 9.37 -8.23 -3.19
C SER A 111 8.98 -9.36 -4.15
N LYS A 112 7.81 -9.97 -3.92
CA LYS A 112 7.29 -11.07 -4.75
C LYS A 112 6.94 -10.62 -6.17
N TYR A 113 6.48 -9.38 -6.36
CA TYR A 113 6.16 -8.81 -7.68
C TYR A 113 7.14 -7.73 -8.14
N PHE A 114 8.35 -7.72 -7.58
CA PHE A 114 9.26 -6.58 -7.72
C PHE A 114 9.63 -6.27 -9.17
N SER A 115 9.80 -7.29 -10.02
CA SER A 115 10.10 -7.10 -11.44
C SER A 115 8.94 -6.43 -12.20
N GLU A 116 7.70 -6.78 -11.85
CA GLU A 116 6.49 -6.23 -12.50
C GLU A 116 6.22 -4.80 -12.00
N ILE A 117 6.37 -4.58 -10.69
CA ILE A 117 6.23 -3.24 -10.10
C ILE A 117 7.29 -2.30 -10.69
N ARG A 118 8.56 -2.72 -10.79
CA ARG A 118 9.63 -1.89 -11.35
C ARG A 118 9.53 -1.58 -12.83
N ALA A 119 8.74 -2.34 -13.59
CA ALA A 119 8.48 -2.02 -14.99
C ALA A 119 7.71 -0.69 -15.14
N HIS A 120 6.96 -0.29 -14.11
CA HIS A 120 6.10 0.89 -14.13
C HIS A 120 6.42 1.91 -13.04
N PHE A 121 7.06 1.49 -11.94
CA PHE A 121 7.25 2.30 -10.73
C PHE A 121 8.63 2.17 -10.09
N ASN A 122 9.13 3.27 -9.55
CA ASN A 122 10.23 3.29 -8.61
C ASN A 122 9.68 3.05 -7.19
N VAL A 123 10.32 2.14 -6.45
CA VAL A 123 9.94 1.84 -5.05
C VAL A 123 11.11 2.13 -4.12
N LYS A 124 10.92 3.06 -3.19
CA LYS A 124 11.85 3.35 -2.11
C LYS A 124 11.30 2.78 -0.79
N GLY A 125 12.20 2.33 0.07
CA GLY A 125 11.89 1.91 1.43
C GLY A 125 12.48 2.88 2.45
N LEU A 126 11.68 3.21 3.47
CA LEU A 126 12.11 4.06 4.58
C LEU A 126 12.88 3.24 5.61
N ILE A 127 14.05 3.74 6.01
CA ILE A 127 14.84 3.22 7.13
C ILE A 127 14.95 4.30 8.21
N ILE A 128 15.04 3.85 9.45
CA ILE A 128 15.28 4.73 10.61
C ILE A 128 16.64 4.36 11.16
N ASN A 129 17.57 5.30 11.08
CA ASN A 129 18.91 5.19 11.65
C ASN A 129 18.92 5.92 12.99
N SER A 130 18.94 5.16 14.07
CA SER A 130 19.08 5.71 15.43
C SER A 130 20.57 5.76 15.79
N VAL A 131 21.08 6.97 15.99
CA VAL A 131 22.44 7.20 16.51
C VAL A 131 22.32 7.62 17.97
N GLN A 132 23.15 7.03 18.84
CA GLN A 132 23.10 7.32 20.27
C GLN A 132 23.38 8.82 20.51
N ASN A 133 22.50 9.49 21.25
CA ASN A 133 22.52 10.94 21.53
C ASN A 133 22.22 11.85 20.32
N GLU A 134 21.64 11.33 19.25
CA GLU A 134 21.10 12.13 18.15
C GLU A 134 19.62 11.81 17.92
N SER A 135 18.92 12.72 17.25
CA SER A 135 17.58 12.45 16.74
C SER A 135 17.63 11.36 15.67
N ASP A 136 16.56 10.56 15.62
CA ASP A 136 16.39 9.56 14.57
C ASP A 136 16.51 10.20 13.18
N ARG A 137 17.27 9.56 12.30
CA ARG A 137 17.40 9.97 10.90
C ARG A 137 16.55 9.07 10.01
N PHE A 138 15.73 9.70 9.19
CA PHE A 138 14.81 9.05 8.25
C PHE A 138 15.44 9.09 6.86
N GLU A 139 15.68 7.93 6.27
CA GLU A 139 16.33 7.83 4.95
C GLU A 139 15.52 6.94 4.01
N TRP A 140 15.38 7.37 2.76
CA TRP A 140 14.74 6.60 1.70
C TRP A 140 15.81 5.96 0.81
N GLU A 141 15.73 4.65 0.61
CA GLU A 141 16.66 3.92 -0.26
C GLU A 141 15.93 2.95 -1.19
N ASP A 142 16.61 2.44 -2.22
CA ASP A 142 16.07 1.35 -3.03
C ASP A 142 15.86 0.10 -2.18
N ILE A 143 14.71 -0.55 -2.34
CA ILE A 143 14.41 -1.78 -1.62
C ILE A 143 15.34 -2.93 -2.06
N ARG A 144 15.83 -3.69 -1.07
CA ARG A 144 16.74 -4.83 -1.29
C ARG A 144 16.32 -6.02 -0.43
N SER A 145 16.58 -7.22 -0.94
CA SER A 145 16.34 -8.46 -0.21
C SER A 145 17.15 -8.51 1.09
N GLY A 146 16.55 -9.04 2.15
CA GLY A 146 17.21 -9.23 3.45
C GLY A 146 17.20 -8.02 4.38
N LYS A 147 16.63 -6.88 3.98
CA LYS A 147 16.46 -5.68 4.83
C LYS A 147 14.99 -5.43 5.15
N ASN A 148 14.67 -4.93 6.32
CA ASN A 148 13.30 -4.54 6.69
C ASN A 148 13.13 -3.02 6.58
N TYR A 149 11.98 -2.59 6.07
CA TYR A 149 11.63 -1.18 5.92
C TYR A 149 10.48 -0.79 6.84
N ARG A 150 10.37 0.52 7.13
CA ARG A 150 9.31 1.11 7.98
C ARG A 150 8.09 1.54 7.18
N ALA A 151 8.32 2.00 5.96
CA ALA A 151 7.31 2.41 5.00
C ALA A 151 7.85 2.27 3.58
N PHE A 152 6.99 2.45 2.59
CA PHE A 152 7.31 2.43 1.17
C PHE A 152 6.80 3.70 0.50
N ALA A 153 7.57 4.19 -0.48
CA ALA A 153 7.16 5.26 -1.37
C ALA A 153 7.25 4.75 -2.81
N LEU A 154 6.14 4.87 -3.54
CA LEU A 154 5.99 4.42 -4.92
C LEU A 154 5.81 5.62 -5.84
N PHE A 155 6.64 5.72 -6.87
CA PHE A 155 6.66 6.81 -7.84
C PHE A 155 6.54 6.24 -9.24
N LYS A 156 5.82 6.90 -10.14
CA LYS A 156 5.79 6.50 -11.56
C LYS A 156 7.20 6.62 -12.16
N ASN A 157 7.57 5.71 -13.05
CA ASN A 157 8.79 5.87 -13.84
C ASN A 157 8.65 7.07 -14.79
N ASP A 158 9.71 7.85 -14.93
CA ASP A 158 9.80 8.91 -15.95
C ASP A 158 9.75 8.34 -17.38
#